data_AF-A0A135WDX9-F1
#
_entry.id   AF-A0A135WDX9-F1
#
_cell.length_a   1.000
_cell.length_b   1.000
_cell.length_c   1.000
_cell.angle_alpha   90.00
_cell.angle_beta   90.00
_cell.angle_gamma   90.00
#
_symmetry.space_group_name_H-M   'P 1'
#
loop_
_entity.id
_entity.type
_entity.pdbx_description
1 polymer ?
#
loop_
_entity_poly.entity_id
_entity_poly.type
_entity_poly.pdbx_seq_one_letter_code
_entity_poly.pdbx_strand_id
1 'polypeptide(L)'
;MPEDKVIRIVMAIGVVFSLIYIFFFRLWIGPPNQHMLKNTKYAVGIVTSGYYTERGRSGNDFKFMYDGGDIIEAKANKELTKGRKYLVAFDSVDIKNGFIILEKYDITDSLIQHKILPKYIMYSDTWSLVDIPFQYDKSEIEYDLKRAYEQE
;
A
#
# COMPACT_ATOMS: atom_id res chain seq x y z
N MET A 1 39.27 -29.82 13.91
CA MET A 1 39.76 -29.59 12.53
C MET A 1 38.78 -29.99 11.42
N PRO A 2 38.11 -31.17 11.43
CA PRO A 2 37.02 -31.46 10.48
C PRO A 2 35.67 -30.86 10.90
N GLU A 3 35.35 -30.84 12.20
CA GLU A 3 34.09 -30.29 12.74
C GLU A 3 33.92 -28.80 12.45
N ASP A 4 35.00 -28.01 12.57
CA ASP A 4 35.00 -26.57 12.29
C ASP A 4 34.67 -26.27 10.82
N LYS A 5 35.07 -27.15 9.89
CA LYS A 5 34.75 -27.01 8.46
C LYS A 5 33.28 -27.35 8.20
N VAL A 6 32.76 -28.41 8.82
CA VAL A 6 31.35 -28.81 8.68
C VAL A 6 30.42 -27.73 9.21
N ILE A 7 30.71 -27.17 10.39
CA ILE A 7 29.92 -26.09 11.00
C ILE A 7 29.89 -24.84 10.09
N ARG A 8 31.03 -24.46 9.49
CA ARG A 8 31.10 -23.33 8.55
C ARG A 8 30.28 -23.54 7.28
N ILE A 9 30.28 -24.76 6.73
CA ILE A 9 29.49 -25.12 5.54
C ILE A 9 27.99 -25.05 5.85
N VAL A 10 27.56 -25.58 7.00
CA VAL A 10 26.15 -25.53 7.42
C VAL A 10 25.69 -24.08 7.63
N MET A 11 26.52 -23.24 8.26
CA MET A 11 26.21 -21.80 8.39
C MET A 11 26.10 -21.10 7.03
N ALA A 12 27.03 -21.37 6.11
CA ALA A 12 26.98 -20.77 4.77
C ALA A 12 25.70 -21.16 4.01
N ILE A 13 25.29 -22.43 4.08
CA ILE A 13 24.04 -22.91 3.48
C ILE A 13 22.83 -22.22 4.11
N GLY A 14 22.79 -22.10 5.45
CA GLY A 14 21.70 -21.42 6.15
C GLY A 14 21.56 -19.94 5.77
N VAL A 15 22.68 -19.23 5.56
CA VAL A 15 22.68 -17.85 5.07
C VAL A 15 22.14 -17.77 3.65
N VAL A 16 22.56 -18.67 2.76
CA VAL A 16 22.08 -18.73 1.37
C VAL A 16 20.57 -18.98 1.31
N PHE A 17 20.05 -19.94 2.09
CA PHE A 17 18.61 -20.19 2.18
C PHE A 17 17.84 -18.99 2.75
N SER A 18 18.40 -18.30 3.74
CA SER A 18 17.78 -17.09 4.30
C SER A 18 17.72 -15.96 3.27
N LEU A 19 18.76 -15.78 2.46
CA LEU A 19 18.78 -14.78 1.39
C LEU A 19 17.79 -15.13 0.27
N ILE A 20 17.69 -16.40 -0.13
CA ILE A 20 16.68 -16.89 -1.08
C ILE A 20 15.28 -16.65 -0.52
N TYR A 21 15.04 -16.99 0.75
CA TYR A 21 13.75 -16.76 1.38
C TYR A 21 13.36 -15.28 1.39
N ILE A 22 14.29 -14.39 1.77
CA ILE A 22 14.05 -12.94 1.72
C ILE A 22 13.80 -12.48 0.29
N PHE A 23 14.53 -12.99 -0.70
CA PHE A 23 14.38 -12.57 -2.10
C PHE A 23 13.04 -13.01 -2.72
N PHE A 24 12.55 -14.21 -2.41
CA PHE A 24 11.31 -14.74 -2.98
C PHE A 24 10.06 -14.36 -2.19
N PHE A 25 10.13 -14.28 -0.86
CA PHE A 25 8.95 -14.08 -0.01
C PHE A 25 8.77 -12.64 0.48
N ARG A 26 9.78 -11.77 0.34
CA ARG A 26 9.58 -10.35 0.64
C ARG A 26 8.84 -9.70 -0.53
N LEU A 27 7.60 -9.28 -0.25
CA LEU A 27 6.81 -8.49 -1.19
C LEU A 27 7.53 -7.16 -1.45
N TRP A 28 8.14 -7.01 -2.62
CA TRP A 28 8.75 -5.77 -3.06
C TRP A 28 7.74 -4.99 -3.90
N ILE A 29 7.32 -3.84 -3.41
CA ILE A 29 6.45 -2.92 -4.12
C ILE A 29 7.34 -1.86 -4.76
N GLY A 30 7.33 -1.82 -6.09
CA GLY A 30 8.02 -0.79 -6.85
C GLY A 30 7.28 0.55 -6.81
N PRO A 31 7.90 1.61 -7.34
CA PRO A 31 7.19 2.87 -7.55
C PRO A 31 6.01 2.68 -8.51
N PRO A 32 4.95 3.51 -8.40
CA PRO A 32 3.87 3.56 -9.37
C PRO A 32 4.37 3.59 -10.81
N ASN A 33 3.79 2.77 -11.69
CA ASN A 33 4.16 2.74 -13.11
C ASN A 33 2.92 2.76 -14.03
N GLN A 34 3.16 2.84 -15.34
CA GLN A 34 2.10 2.88 -16.36
C GLN A 34 1.17 1.66 -16.35
N HIS A 35 1.63 0.49 -15.89
CA HIS A 35 0.78 -0.69 -15.78
C HIS A 35 -0.23 -0.53 -14.64
N MET A 36 0.17 0.11 -13.54
CA MET A 36 -0.75 0.43 -12.44
C MET A 36 -1.93 1.26 -12.93
N LEU A 37 -1.68 2.27 -13.76
CA LEU A 37 -2.75 3.13 -14.32
C LEU A 37 -3.74 2.38 -15.22
N LYS A 38 -3.32 1.29 -15.87
CA LYS A 38 -4.18 0.48 -16.74
C LYS A 38 -5.08 -0.48 -15.95
N ASN A 39 -4.59 -0.97 -14.81
CA ASN A 39 -5.25 -1.98 -13.99
C ASN A 39 -5.70 -1.40 -12.63
N THR A 40 -5.94 -0.09 -12.57
CA THR A 40 -6.21 0.59 -11.32
C THR A 40 -7.49 0.11 -10.68
N LYS A 41 -7.39 -0.29 -9.41
CA LYS A 41 -8.52 -0.34 -8.48
C LYS A 41 -8.25 0.57 -7.30
N TYR A 42 -9.30 0.79 -6.52
CA TYR A 42 -9.30 1.68 -5.38
C TYR A 42 -9.63 0.91 -4.12
N ALA A 43 -8.83 1.11 -3.07
CA ALA A 43 -9.01 0.55 -1.74
C ALA A 43 -9.08 1.66 -0.69
N VAL A 44 -9.37 1.27 0.55
CA VAL A 44 -9.37 2.17 1.71
C VAL A 44 -8.03 2.09 2.43
N GLY A 45 -7.28 3.18 2.43
CA GLY A 45 -6.07 3.35 3.23
C GLY A 45 -6.36 3.96 4.59
N ILE A 46 -5.87 3.35 5.65
CA ILE A 46 -6.01 3.82 7.03
C ILE A 46 -4.70 4.43 7.50
N VAL A 47 -4.74 5.69 7.94
CA VAL A 47 -3.57 6.35 8.51
C VAL A 47 -3.39 5.91 9.96
N THR A 48 -2.26 5.27 10.26
CA THR A 48 -2.00 4.62 11.55
C THR A 48 -1.13 5.45 12.50
N SER A 49 -0.27 6.32 11.97
CA SER A 49 0.51 7.29 12.73
C SER A 49 0.25 8.71 12.23
N GLY A 50 0.48 9.71 13.09
CA GLY A 50 0.49 11.11 12.66
C GLY A 50 1.85 11.47 12.08
N TYR A 51 1.92 12.59 11.36
CA TYR A 51 3.15 13.00 10.68
C TYR A 51 4.28 13.17 11.70
N TYR A 52 5.34 12.38 11.53
CA TYR A 52 6.53 12.44 12.38
C TYR A 52 7.73 12.91 11.57
N THR A 53 8.67 13.57 12.24
CA THR A 53 9.96 14.01 11.67
C THR A 53 11.07 13.58 12.61
N GLU A 54 11.47 12.30 12.57
CA GLU A 54 12.55 11.78 13.40
C GLU A 54 13.76 11.40 12.54
N ARG A 55 14.93 11.97 12.84
CA ARG A 55 16.26 11.55 12.34
C ARG A 55 16.28 11.16 10.85
N GLY A 56 15.79 12.04 9.97
CA GLY A 56 15.82 11.84 8.52
C GLY A 56 14.70 10.94 7.97
N ARG A 57 13.72 10.57 8.79
CA ARG A 57 12.48 9.92 8.37
C ARG A 57 11.31 10.85 8.67
N SER A 58 10.67 11.29 7.60
CA SER A 58 9.41 12.01 7.64
C SER A 58 8.29 11.15 7.07
N GLY A 59 7.04 11.41 7.45
CA GLY A 59 5.87 10.81 6.80
C GLY A 59 4.82 10.32 7.77
N ASN A 60 3.71 9.85 7.20
CA ASN A 60 2.65 9.15 7.88
C ASN A 60 2.76 7.65 7.55
N ASP A 61 2.63 6.79 8.55
CA ASP A 61 2.46 5.35 8.31
C ASP A 61 0.98 5.08 8.04
N PHE A 62 0.71 4.34 6.98
CA PHE A 62 -0.64 3.93 6.63
C PHE A 62 -0.66 2.46 6.21
N LYS A 63 -1.84 1.88 6.27
CA LYS A 63 -2.07 0.50 5.89
C LYS A 63 -3.31 0.41 5.01
N PHE A 64 -3.29 -0.45 4.01
CA PHE A 64 -4.47 -0.80 3.25
C PHE A 64 -4.47 -2.29 2.94
N MET A 65 -5.64 -2.82 2.63
CA MET A 65 -5.80 -4.21 2.23
C MET A 65 -6.27 -4.23 0.78
N TYR A 66 -5.72 -5.14 -0.02
CA TYR A 66 -6.10 -5.31 -1.43
C TYR A 66 -6.52 -6.77 -1.70
N ASP A 67 -7.14 -6.97 -2.86
CA ASP A 67 -7.73 -8.22 -3.37
C ASP A 67 -7.07 -9.49 -2.80
N GLY A 68 -7.77 -10.17 -1.87
CA GLY A 68 -7.31 -11.44 -1.28
C GLY A 68 -6.96 -11.38 0.22
N GLY A 69 -6.92 -10.19 0.81
CA GLY A 69 -6.70 -10.01 2.26
C GLY A 69 -5.26 -9.66 2.65
N ASP A 70 -4.40 -9.45 1.66
CA ASP A 70 -3.02 -9.02 1.87
C ASP A 70 -2.99 -7.56 2.36
N ILE A 71 -2.24 -7.32 3.43
CA ILE A 71 -2.09 -6.00 4.04
C ILE A 71 -0.77 -5.38 3.58
N ILE A 72 -0.87 -4.20 2.99
CA ILE A 72 0.29 -3.36 2.70
C ILE A 72 0.45 -2.36 3.83
N GLU A 73 1.66 -2.33 4.39
CA GLU A 73 2.12 -1.26 5.28
C GLU A 73 3.11 -0.38 4.52
N ALA A 74 2.83 0.91 4.48
CA ALA A 74 3.64 1.84 3.71
C ALA A 74 3.72 3.20 4.40
N LYS A 75 4.63 4.02 3.87
CA LYS A 75 4.90 5.37 4.36
C LYS A 75 4.57 6.36 3.27
N ALA A 76 3.94 7.47 3.66
CA ALA A 76 3.62 8.55 2.74
C ALA A 76 4.11 9.88 3.30
N ASN A 77 4.88 10.61 2.50
CA ASN A 77 5.30 11.98 2.79
C ASN A 77 4.20 12.98 2.41
N LYS A 78 2.96 12.71 2.83
CA LYS A 78 1.77 13.51 2.52
C LYS A 78 1.15 14.04 3.81
N GLU A 79 0.39 15.13 3.72
CA GLU A 79 -0.33 15.73 4.86
C GLU A 79 -1.58 14.91 5.22
N LEU A 80 -1.36 13.71 5.75
CA LEU A 80 -2.44 12.80 6.15
C LEU A 80 -2.76 12.96 7.63
N THR A 81 -4.04 12.84 7.97
CA THR A 81 -4.50 12.93 9.36
C THR A 81 -4.64 11.54 9.97
N LYS A 82 -4.01 11.31 11.13
CA LYS A 82 -4.07 10.04 11.87
C LYS A 82 -5.53 9.61 12.10
N GLY A 83 -5.84 8.34 11.81
CA GLY A 83 -7.17 7.74 12.00
C GLY A 83 -8.18 8.04 10.90
N ARG A 84 -7.88 8.98 9.99
CA ARG A 84 -8.68 9.21 8.77
C ARG A 84 -8.36 8.14 7.73
N LYS A 85 -9.30 7.95 6.81
CA LYS A 85 -9.24 6.99 5.72
C LYS A 85 -9.20 7.73 4.39
N TYR A 86 -8.28 7.33 3.53
CA TYR A 86 -8.10 7.93 2.22
C TYR A 86 -8.25 6.89 1.12
N LEU A 87 -8.64 7.35 -0.07
CA LEU A 87 -8.67 6.51 -1.25
C LEU A 87 -7.25 6.15 -1.70
N VAL A 88 -6.99 4.87 -1.91
CA VAL A 88 -5.70 4.36 -2.40
C VAL A 88 -5.90 3.71 -3.75
N ALA A 89 -5.26 4.23 -4.79
CA ALA A 89 -5.19 3.62 -6.10
C ALA A 89 -4.06 2.60 -6.14
N PHE A 90 -4.28 1.41 -6.69
CA PHE A 90 -3.26 0.36 -6.78
C PHE A 90 -3.46 -0.50 -8.03
N ASP A 91 -2.40 -1.20 -8.45
CA ASP A 91 -2.50 -2.16 -9.54
C ASP A 91 -3.15 -3.46 -9.02
N SER A 92 -4.35 -3.74 -9.51
CA SER A 92 -5.12 -4.92 -9.11
C SER A 92 -4.64 -6.24 -9.71
N VAL A 93 -3.78 -6.20 -10.73
CA VAL A 93 -3.19 -7.38 -11.37
C VAL A 93 -1.82 -7.70 -10.78
N ASP A 94 -0.99 -6.69 -10.53
CA ASP A 94 0.31 -6.87 -9.89
C ASP A 94 0.68 -5.67 -8.99
N ILE A 95 0.49 -5.85 -7.67
CA ILE A 95 0.79 -4.81 -6.66
C ILE A 95 2.24 -4.31 -6.72
N LYS A 96 3.16 -5.06 -7.33
CA LYS A 96 4.55 -4.63 -7.51
C LYS A 96 4.68 -3.41 -8.42
N ASN A 97 3.67 -3.14 -9.25
CA ASN A 97 3.59 -1.94 -10.08
C ASN A 97 3.23 -0.67 -9.29
N GLY A 98 3.01 -0.80 -7.98
CA GLY A 98 2.88 0.31 -7.05
C GLY A 98 1.43 0.67 -6.69
N PHE A 99 1.33 1.68 -5.84
CA PHE A 99 0.07 2.27 -5.39
C PHE A 99 0.27 3.77 -5.15
N ILE A 100 -0.82 4.55 -5.16
CA ILE A 100 -0.83 5.98 -4.87
C ILE A 100 -1.94 6.27 -3.88
N ILE A 101 -1.60 6.97 -2.79
CA ILE A 101 -2.61 7.54 -1.88
C ILE A 101 -3.07 8.88 -2.44
N LEU A 102 -4.39 9.05 -2.55
CA LEU A 102 -4.99 10.28 -3.05
C LEU A 102 -5.42 11.14 -1.86
N GLU A 103 -4.54 12.04 -1.42
CA GLU A 103 -4.67 12.84 -0.18
C GLU A 103 -5.93 13.73 -0.12
N LYS A 104 -6.43 14.16 -1.28
CA LYS A 104 -7.64 14.97 -1.41
C LYS A 104 -8.93 14.18 -1.12
N TYR A 105 -8.88 12.86 -1.23
CA TYR A 105 -10.03 11.97 -1.15
C TYR A 105 -10.08 11.28 0.21
N ASP A 106 -10.32 12.09 1.25
CA ASP A 106 -10.64 11.60 2.58
C ASP A 106 -12.07 11.02 2.60
N ILE A 107 -12.14 9.69 2.61
CA ILE A 107 -13.38 8.95 2.49
C ILE A 107 -13.95 8.52 3.85
N THR A 108 -13.40 9.02 4.96
CA THR A 108 -13.78 8.60 6.32
C THR A 108 -15.29 8.69 6.56
N ASP A 109 -15.88 9.84 6.28
CA ASP A 109 -17.30 10.10 6.56
C ASP A 109 -18.19 9.40 5.52
N SER A 110 -17.70 9.32 4.27
CA SER A 110 -18.36 8.62 3.17
C SER A 110 -18.49 7.12 3.44
N LEU A 111 -17.50 6.48 4.05
CA LEU A 111 -17.57 5.07 4.48
C LEU A 111 -18.70 4.86 5.50
N ILE A 112 -18.83 5.74 6.49
CA ILE A 112 -19.88 5.69 7.51
C ILE A 112 -21.25 5.85 6.87
N GLN A 113 -21.41 6.85 6.00
CA GLN A 113 -22.67 7.13 5.30
C GLN A 113 -23.16 5.94 4.48
N HIS A 114 -22.26 5.23 3.80
CA HIS A 114 -22.58 4.07 2.95
C HIS A 114 -22.56 2.75 3.72
N LYS A 115 -22.40 2.77 5.06
CA LYS A 115 -22.33 1.60 5.93
C LYS A 115 -21.27 0.58 5.49
N ILE A 116 -20.17 1.08 4.94
CA ILE A 116 -19.00 0.27 4.59
C ILE A 116 -18.18 0.18 5.86
N LEU A 117 -18.10 -1.02 6.42
CA LEU A 117 -17.50 -1.27 7.73
C LEU A 117 -16.23 -2.10 7.58
N PRO A 118 -15.21 -1.86 8.42
CA PRO A 118 -14.01 -2.68 8.39
C PRO A 118 -14.33 -4.11 8.82
N LYS A 119 -13.69 -5.08 8.15
CA LYS A 119 -13.59 -6.46 8.61
C LYS A 119 -12.42 -6.54 9.59
N TYR A 120 -12.72 -6.76 10.87
CA TYR A 120 -11.78 -6.60 11.99
C TYR A 120 -11.27 -5.16 12.10
N ILE A 121 -10.07 -4.86 11.57
CA ILE A 121 -9.44 -3.53 11.63
C ILE A 121 -9.16 -2.94 10.24
N MET A 122 -9.43 -3.68 9.16
CA MET A 122 -9.14 -3.28 7.77
C MET A 122 -10.41 -3.30 6.91
N TYR A 123 -10.40 -2.59 5.80
CA TYR A 123 -11.47 -2.67 4.80
C TYR A 123 -11.04 -3.61 3.68
N SER A 124 -11.88 -4.61 3.38
CA SER A 124 -11.64 -5.55 2.29
C SER A 124 -12.19 -5.10 0.95
N ASP A 125 -13.07 -4.09 0.96
CA ASP A 125 -13.73 -3.60 -0.22
C ASP A 125 -12.73 -2.89 -1.14
N THR A 126 -12.69 -3.34 -2.38
CA THR A 126 -11.98 -2.71 -3.48
C THR A 126 -12.97 -2.40 -4.59
N TRP A 127 -12.73 -1.31 -5.32
CA TRP A 127 -13.64 -0.84 -6.35
C TRP A 127 -12.91 -0.53 -7.63
N SER A 128 -13.56 -0.76 -8.77
CA SER A 128 -13.23 -0.01 -9.98
C SER A 128 -13.66 1.45 -9.80
N LEU A 129 -13.14 2.37 -10.63
CA LEU A 129 -13.48 3.79 -10.51
C LEU A 129 -15.00 4.05 -10.55
N VAL A 130 -15.71 3.33 -11.42
CA VAL A 130 -17.17 3.48 -11.61
C VAL A 130 -17.98 2.91 -10.44
N ASP A 131 -17.42 1.93 -9.72
CA ASP A 131 -18.10 1.25 -8.61
C ASP A 131 -17.85 1.92 -7.26
N ILE A 132 -17.01 2.97 -7.19
CA ILE A 132 -16.78 3.71 -5.95
C ILE A 132 -18.12 4.30 -5.47
N PRO A 133 -18.60 3.93 -4.27
CA PRO A 133 -19.95 4.25 -3.82
C PRO A 133 -20.13 5.71 -3.36
N PHE A 134 -19.04 6.48 -3.28
CA PHE A 134 -19.06 7.86 -2.79
C PHE A 134 -19.29 8.88 -3.92
N GLN A 135 -19.87 10.03 -3.57
CA GLN A 135 -20.24 11.13 -4.47
C GLN A 135 -19.05 11.99 -4.95
N TYR A 136 -17.87 11.41 -5.16
CA TYR A 136 -16.76 12.12 -5.82
C TYR A 136 -16.92 12.09 -7.33
N ASP A 137 -16.48 13.16 -7.99
CA ASP A 137 -16.35 13.20 -9.44
C ASP A 137 -15.26 12.22 -9.88
N LYS A 138 -15.65 11.24 -10.69
CA LYS A 138 -14.76 10.18 -11.15
C LYS A 138 -13.69 10.71 -12.11
N SER A 139 -14.03 11.71 -12.92
CA SER A 139 -13.09 12.35 -13.84
C SER A 139 -12.01 13.11 -13.09
N GLU A 140 -12.37 13.72 -11.96
CA GLU A 140 -11.43 14.41 -11.07
C GLU A 140 -10.48 13.41 -10.39
N ILE A 141 -11.00 12.26 -9.92
CA ILE A 141 -10.16 11.18 -9.36
C ILE A 141 -9.16 10.69 -10.40
N GLU A 142 -9.60 10.44 -11.64
CA GLU A 142 -8.73 9.96 -12.71
C GLU A 142 -7.65 10.99 -13.06
N TYR A 143 -8.03 12.27 -13.14
CA TYR A 143 -7.09 13.37 -13.38
C TYR A 143 -6.06 13.50 -12.27
N ASP A 144 -6.50 13.52 -11.01
CA ASP A 144 -5.61 13.65 -9.85
C ASP A 144 -4.69 12.43 -9.71
N LEU A 145 -5.16 11.23 -10.06
CA LEU A 145 -4.32 10.02 -10.10
C LEU A 145 -3.21 10.14 -11.14
N LYS A 146 -3.54 10.54 -12.37
CA LYS A 146 -2.53 10.73 -13.45
C LYS A 146 -1.52 11.80 -13.06
N ARG A 147 -1.99 12.92 -12.50
CA ARG A 147 -1.11 13.99 -12.02
C ARG A 147 -0.20 13.54 -10.89
N ALA A 148 -0.73 12.79 -9.91
CA ALA A 148 0.07 12.26 -8.81
C ALA A 148 1.14 11.27 -9.32
N TYR A 149 0.81 10.45 -10.32
CA TYR A 149 1.76 9.56 -10.98
C TYR A 149 2.90 10.32 -11.67
N GLU A 150 2.63 11.48 -12.29
CA GLU A 150 3.65 12.32 -12.94
C GLU A 150 4.59 13.02 -11.95
N GLN A 151 4.25 13.04 -10.65
CA GLN A 151 5.01 13.72 -9.60
C GLN A 151 5.86 12.78 -8.73
N GLU A 152 5.67 11.47 -8.86
CA GLU A 152 6.46 10.41 -8.21
C GLU A 152 7.75 10.11 -9.00
#